data_AF-A0A7X8K1V9-F1
#
_entry.id   AF-A0A7X8K1V9-F1
#
_cell.length_a   1.000
_cell.length_b   1.000
_cell.length_c   1.000
_cell.angle_alpha   90.00
_cell.angle_beta   90.00
_cell.angle_gamma   90.00
#
_symmetry.space_group_name_H-M   'P 1'
#
loop_
_entity.id
_entity.type
_entity.pdbx_description
1 polymer ?
#
loop_
_entity_poly.entity_id
_entity_poly.type
_entity_poly.pdbx_seq_one_letter_code
_entity_poly.pdbx_strand_id
1 'polypeptide(L)'
;MTKALLNNYSVVNSLEVPMLYLAHRESTWLGFGYAVVLWLAMLTSAIVNGGVLAFRLAKDYHSYPFIVVFLLVIAAGFSNAGFSALVKTIYPLFGYLNLAVLATIVVKYISN
;
A
#
# COMPACT_ATOMS: atom_id res chain seq x y z
N MET A 1 23.80 4.61 -18.26
CA MET A 1 22.71 4.34 -17.29
C MET A 1 21.50 5.26 -17.47
N THR A 2 21.65 6.58 -17.63
CA THR A 2 20.50 7.52 -17.76
C THR A 2 19.70 7.40 -19.07
N LYS A 3 20.32 7.04 -20.20
CA LYS A 3 19.63 6.92 -21.50
C LYS A 3 18.76 5.66 -21.67
N ALA A 4 19.11 4.57 -20.99
CA ALA A 4 18.35 3.31 -21.05
C ALA A 4 17.03 3.37 -20.25
N LEU A 5 17.00 4.18 -19.18
CA LEU A 5 15.81 4.40 -18.35
C LEU A 5 14.75 5.25 -19.08
N LEU A 6 15.18 6.27 -19.83
CA LEU A 6 14.26 7.14 -20.58
C LEU A 6 13.56 6.42 -21.74
N ASN A 7 14.20 5.42 -22.35
CA ASN A 7 13.64 4.71 -23.51
C ASN A 7 12.59 3.64 -23.13
N ASN A 8 12.50 3.24 -21.86
CA ASN A 8 11.54 2.23 -21.37
C ASN A 8 10.53 2.78 -20.34
N TYR A 9 10.47 4.11 -20.17
CA TYR A 9 9.59 4.77 -19.19
C TYR A 9 8.11 4.41 -19.37
N SER A 10 7.66 4.20 -20.62
CA SER A 10 6.29 3.80 -20.97
C SER A 10 5.95 2.36 -20.54
N VAL A 11 6.93 1.45 -20.58
CA VAL A 11 6.76 0.05 -20.17
C VAL A 11 6.76 -0.07 -18.64
N VAL A 12 7.65 0.69 -17.98
CA VAL A 12 7.77 0.71 -16.51
C VAL A 12 6.51 1.27 -15.84
N ASN A 13 5.84 2.26 -16.45
CA ASN A 13 4.66 2.91 -15.85
C ASN A 13 3.36 2.08 -15.92
N SER A 14 3.37 1.02 -16.75
CA SER A 14 2.23 0.13 -16.99
C SER A 14 2.28 -1.15 -16.15
N LEU A 15 3.40 -1.38 -15.44
CA LEU A 15 3.60 -2.55 -14.59
C LEU A 15 3.12 -2.26 -13.16
N GLU A 16 2.52 -3.27 -12.52
CA GLU A 16 1.98 -3.12 -11.16
C GLU A 16 3.07 -2.85 -10.12
N VAL A 17 4.21 -3.54 -10.25
CA VAL A 17 5.38 -3.38 -9.38
C VAL A 17 6.62 -3.27 -10.27
N PRO A 18 6.93 -2.08 -10.80
CA PRO A 18 7.97 -1.93 -11.82
C PRO A 18 9.37 -2.35 -11.34
N MET A 19 9.65 -2.16 -10.03
CA MET A 19 10.92 -2.58 -9.43
C MET A 19 11.07 -4.10 -9.35
N LEU A 20 9.99 -4.85 -9.12
CA LEU A 20 10.01 -6.32 -9.13
C LEU A 20 10.32 -6.84 -10.54
N TYR A 21 9.73 -6.21 -11.56
CA TYR A 21 10.01 -6.54 -12.95
C TYR A 21 11.47 -6.29 -13.32
N LEU A 22 12.03 -5.14 -12.93
CA LEU A 22 13.44 -4.83 -13.15
C LEU A 22 14.37 -5.82 -12.42
N ALA A 23 14.06 -6.18 -11.17
CA ALA A 23 14.84 -7.16 -10.40
C ALA A 23 14.83 -8.55 -11.06
N HIS A 24 13.68 -8.97 -11.61
CA HIS A 24 13.57 -10.24 -12.33
C HIS A 24 14.30 -10.22 -13.68
N ARG A 25 14.38 -9.07 -14.35
CA ARG A 25 15.12 -8.91 -15.62
C ARG A 25 16.63 -9.04 -15.45
N GLU A 26 17.19 -8.60 -14.33
CA GLU A 26 18.62 -8.71 -14.05
C GLU A 26 19.02 -10.12 -13.55
N SER A 27 18.17 -10.76 -12.74
CA SER A 27 18.35 -12.16 -12.34
C SER A 27 17.04 -12.76 -11.82
N THR A 28 16.65 -13.92 -12.35
CA THR A 28 15.43 -14.65 -11.94
C THR A 28 15.39 -14.91 -10.43
N TRP A 29 16.53 -15.22 -9.82
CA TRP A 29 16.64 -15.47 -8.37
C TRP A 29 16.42 -14.21 -7.53
N LEU A 30 16.93 -13.06 -7.99
CA LEU A 30 16.72 -11.77 -7.32
C LEU A 30 15.25 -11.34 -7.40
N GLY A 31 14.61 -11.53 -8.56
CA GLY A 31 13.19 -11.30 -8.73
C GLY A 31 12.34 -12.15 -7.79
N PHE A 32 12.65 -13.45 -7.67
CA PHE A 32 11.94 -14.35 -6.76
C PHE A 32 12.12 -13.94 -5.28
N GLY A 33 13.36 -13.67 -4.85
CA GLY A 33 13.63 -13.22 -3.48
C GLY A 33 12.90 -11.90 -3.16
N TYR A 34 12.88 -10.96 -4.10
CA TYR A 34 12.16 -9.70 -3.94
C TYR A 34 10.64 -9.91 -3.85
N ALA A 35 10.07 -10.81 -4.67
CA ALA A 35 8.64 -11.15 -4.58
C ALA A 35 8.27 -11.74 -3.21
N VAL A 36 9.09 -12.65 -2.67
CA VAL A 36 8.87 -13.24 -1.34
C VAL A 36 8.92 -12.18 -0.24
N VAL A 37 9.92 -11.29 -0.26
CA VAL A 37 10.04 -10.21 0.71
C VAL A 37 8.86 -9.24 0.62
N LEU A 38 8.47 -8.85 -0.61
CA LEU A 38 7.30 -8.00 -0.81
C LEU A 38 6.02 -8.65 -0.28
N TRP A 39 5.83 -9.95 -0.56
CA TRP A 39 4.67 -10.68 -0.08
C TRP A 39 4.62 -10.70 1.46
N LEU A 40 5.74 -10.99 2.12
CA LEU A 40 5.84 -10.94 3.59
C LEU A 40 5.59 -9.53 4.14
N ALA A 41 6.13 -8.49 3.49
CA ALA A 41 5.92 -7.10 3.90
C ALA A 41 4.45 -6.68 3.79
N MET A 42 3.77 -7.08 2.72
CA MET A 42 2.34 -6.82 2.53
C MET A 42 1.49 -7.58 3.55
N LEU A 43 1.81 -8.86 3.80
CA LEU A 43 1.08 -9.71 4.74
C LEU A 43 1.19 -9.18 6.17
N THR A 44 2.40 -8.83 6.63
CA THR A 44 2.61 -8.27 7.97
C THR A 44 1.90 -6.92 8.13
N SER A 45 1.95 -6.05 7.13
CA SER A 45 1.21 -4.77 7.14
C SER A 45 -0.30 -4.98 7.20
N ALA A 46 -0.84 -5.98 6.48
CA ALA A 46 -2.25 -6.31 6.50
C ALA A 46 -2.69 -6.84 7.87
N ILE A 47 -1.90 -7.72 8.50
CA ILE A 47 -2.20 -8.24 9.84
C ILE A 47 -2.21 -7.11 10.88
N VAL A 48 -1.16 -6.29 10.90
CA VAL A 48 -1.04 -5.22 11.91
C VAL A 48 -2.15 -4.19 11.75
N ASN A 49 -2.30 -3.61 10.55
CA ASN A 49 -3.28 -2.55 10.33
C ASN A 49 -4.72 -3.10 10.42
N GLY A 50 -4.98 -4.28 9.85
CA GLY A 50 -6.28 -4.94 9.91
C GLY A 50 -6.67 -5.32 11.33
N GLY A 51 -5.73 -5.85 12.12
CA GLY A 51 -5.96 -6.20 13.52
C GLY A 51 -6.22 -4.98 14.41
N VAL A 52 -5.45 -3.90 14.24
CA VAL A 52 -5.69 -2.63 14.97
C VAL A 52 -7.05 -2.04 14.61
N LEU A 53 -7.42 -2.04 13.34
CA LEU A 53 -8.74 -1.58 12.90
C LEU A 53 -9.85 -2.44 13.48
N ALA A 54 -9.72 -3.77 13.39
CA ALA A 54 -10.69 -4.71 13.93
C ALA A 54 -10.89 -4.53 15.44
N PHE A 55 -9.81 -4.36 16.19
CA PHE A 55 -9.88 -4.12 17.64
C PHE A 55 -10.61 -2.81 17.97
N ARG A 56 -10.31 -1.73 17.24
CA ARG A 56 -10.98 -0.43 17.44
C ARG A 56 -12.46 -0.51 17.13
N LEU A 57 -12.84 -1.09 16.00
CA LEU A 57 -14.24 -1.26 15.64
C LEU A 57 -14.97 -2.21 16.61
N ALA A 58 -14.27 -3.23 17.12
CA ALA A 58 -14.89 -4.21 18.01
C ALA A 58 -15.20 -3.66 19.39
N LYS A 59 -14.46 -2.64 19.80
CA LYS A 59 -14.73 -1.94 21.05
C LYS A 59 -16.06 -1.19 21.01
N ASP A 60 -16.38 -0.55 19.88
CA ASP A 60 -17.46 0.43 19.80
C ASP A 60 -18.70 -0.08 19.04
N TYR A 61 -18.59 -1.11 18.19
CA TYR A 61 -19.66 -1.49 17.26
C TYR A 61 -20.14 -2.95 17.36
N HIS A 62 -19.25 -3.95 17.42
CA HIS A 62 -19.65 -5.37 17.38
C HIS A 62 -18.59 -6.34 17.91
N SER A 63 -18.88 -7.65 17.98
CA SER A 63 -17.88 -8.65 18.36
C SER A 63 -16.68 -8.72 17.40
N TYR A 64 -15.48 -8.92 17.96
CA TYR A 64 -14.22 -9.03 17.21
C TYR A 64 -14.27 -10.02 16.02
N PRO A 65 -14.75 -11.28 16.16
CA PRO A 65 -14.76 -12.22 15.03
C PRO A 65 -15.64 -11.75 13.87
N PHE A 66 -16.78 -11.13 14.15
CA PHE A 66 -17.66 -10.61 13.11
C PHE A 66 -16.99 -9.48 12.31
N ILE A 67 -16.32 -8.56 13.01
CA ILE A 67 -15.62 -7.44 12.36
C ILE A 67 -14.44 -7.92 11.52
N VAL A 68 -13.69 -8.93 12.00
CA VAL A 68 -12.63 -9.54 11.20
C VAL A 68 -13.20 -10.14 9.91
N VAL A 69 -14.27 -10.93 10.00
CA VAL A 69 -14.93 -11.49 8.80
C VAL A 69 -15.42 -10.39 7.86
N PHE A 70 -16.05 -9.35 8.41
CA PHE A 70 -16.53 -8.20 7.65
C PHE A 70 -15.39 -7.48 6.91
N LEU A 71 -14.27 -7.21 7.58
CA LEU A 71 -13.10 -6.60 6.97
C LEU A 71 -12.47 -7.49 5.88
N LEU A 72 -12.45 -8.81 6.08
CA LEU A 72 -11.98 -9.76 5.07
C LEU A 72 -12.88 -9.78 3.83
N VAL A 73 -14.21 -9.72 4.00
CA VAL A 73 -15.16 -9.64 2.87
C VAL A 73 -14.94 -8.35 2.07
N ILE A 74 -14.74 -7.21 2.75
CA ILE A 74 -14.41 -5.95 2.08
C ILE A 74 -13.07 -6.09 1.33
N ALA A 75 -12.04 -6.60 2.00
CA ALA A 75 -10.72 -6.78 1.38
C ALA A 75 -10.77 -7.69 0.15
N ALA A 76 -11.58 -8.75 0.17
CA ALA A 76 -11.81 -9.63 -0.98
C ALA A 76 -12.54 -8.92 -2.14
N GLY A 77 -13.47 -8.00 -1.83
CA GLY A 77 -14.09 -7.15 -2.85
C GLY A 77 -13.06 -6.26 -3.56
N PHE A 78 -12.12 -5.70 -2.80
CA PHE A 78 -11.05 -4.85 -3.34
C PHE A 78 -9.89 -5.61 -3.98
N SER A 79 -9.75 -6.93 -3.77
CA SER A 79 -8.61 -7.69 -4.32
C SER A 79 -8.62 -7.78 -5.85
N ASN A 80 -9.76 -7.52 -6.49
CA ASN A 80 -9.88 -7.46 -7.96
C ASN A 80 -9.46 -6.10 -8.54
N ALA A 81 -9.34 -5.05 -7.71
CA ALA A 81 -8.75 -3.79 -8.12
C ALA A 81 -7.23 -3.96 -8.11
N GLY A 82 -6.63 -4.19 -9.28
CA GLY A 82 -5.18 -4.44 -9.42
C GLY A 82 -4.31 -3.47 -8.61
N PHE A 83 -3.18 -3.95 -8.10
CA PHE A 83 -2.35 -3.24 -7.11
C PHE A 83 -1.97 -1.82 -7.57
N SER A 84 -1.67 -1.65 -8.86
CA SER A 84 -1.33 -0.34 -9.44
C SER A 84 -2.46 0.69 -9.30
N ALA A 85 -3.71 0.29 -9.55
CA ALA A 85 -4.85 1.18 -9.46
C ALA A 85 -5.08 1.61 -8.01
N LEU A 86 -4.97 0.66 -7.08
CA LEU A 86 -5.16 0.92 -5.65
C LEU A 86 -4.10 1.90 -5.14
N VAL A 87 -2.82 1.70 -5.47
CA VAL A 87 -1.74 2.62 -5.07
C VAL A 87 -1.92 4.00 -5.71
N LYS A 88 -2.20 4.07 -7.03
CA LYS A 88 -2.37 5.33 -7.76
C LYS A 88 -3.55 6.17 -7.25
N THR A 89 -4.58 5.57 -6.69
CA THR A 89 -5.73 6.31 -6.15
C THR A 89 -5.59 6.57 -4.65
N ILE A 90 -5.24 5.55 -3.88
CA ILE A 90 -5.24 5.61 -2.42
C ILE A 90 -4.05 6.41 -1.89
N TYR A 91 -2.84 6.26 -2.46
CA TYR A 91 -1.66 6.94 -1.91
C TYR A 91 -1.72 8.46 -2.05
N PRO A 92 -2.15 9.04 -3.20
CA PRO A 92 -2.36 10.49 -3.29
C PRO A 92 -3.42 11.01 -2.32
N LEU A 93 -4.52 10.27 -2.15
CA LEU A 93 -5.59 10.66 -1.22
C LEU A 93 -5.07 10.77 0.23
N PHE A 94 -4.41 9.72 0.73
CA PHE A 94 -3.81 9.74 2.07
C PHE A 94 -2.67 10.77 2.16
N GLY A 95 -1.92 11.00 1.08
CA GLY A 95 -0.90 12.03 1.01
C GLY A 95 -1.48 13.43 1.23
N TYR A 96 -2.55 13.79 0.52
CA TYR A 96 -3.21 15.09 0.68
C TYR A 96 -3.84 15.26 2.07
N LEU A 97 -4.48 14.22 2.60
CA LEU A 97 -5.05 14.26 3.95
C LEU A 97 -3.96 14.47 5.01
N ASN A 98 -2.87 13.72 4.94
CA ASN A 98 -1.76 13.88 5.88
C ASN A 98 -1.06 15.24 5.74
N LEU A 99 -0.92 15.76 4.52
CA LEU A 99 -0.38 17.11 4.30
C LEU A 99 -1.27 18.19 4.92
N ALA A 100 -2.60 18.07 4.80
CA ALA A 100 -3.53 18.99 5.45
C ALA A 100 -3.39 18.93 6.98
N VAL A 101 -3.31 17.73 7.56
CA VAL A 101 -3.08 17.54 9.01
C VAL A 101 -1.74 18.15 9.43
N LEU A 102 -0.65 17.88 8.70
CA LEU A 102 0.66 18.46 8.98
C LEU A 102 0.62 20.00 8.92
N ALA A 103 -0.06 20.58 7.94
CA ALA A 103 -0.20 22.04 7.83
C ALA A 103 -0.89 22.63 9.07
N THR A 104 -1.97 22.00 9.55
CA THR A 104 -2.66 22.46 10.77
C THR A 104 -1.77 22.37 12.01
N ILE A 105 -0.96 21.32 12.12
CA ILE A 105 -0.03 21.14 13.24
C ILE A 105 1.06 22.22 13.19
N VAL A 106 1.64 22.48 12.03
CA VAL A 106 2.70 23.50 11.85
C VAL A 106 2.17 24.90 12.13
N VAL A 107 0.98 25.25 11.64
CA VAL A 107 0.36 26.56 11.92
C VAL A 107 0.13 26.73 13.43
N LYS A 108 -0.38 25.69 14.10
CA LYS A 108 -0.57 25.71 15.55
C LYS A 108 0.75 25.83 16.32
N TYR A 109 1.82 25.19 15.83
CA TYR A 109 3.14 25.25 16.44
C TYR A 109 3.80 26.63 16.31
N ILE A 110 3.63 27.32 15.16
CA ILE A 110 4.20 28.66 14.96
C ILE A 110 3.40 29.73 15.69
N SER A 111 2.09 29.52 15.87
CA SER A 111 1.19 30.46 16.56
C SER A 111 1.28 30.39 18.10
N ASN A 112 2.04 29.46 18.68
CA ASN A 112 2.15 29.21 20.11
C ASN A 112 3.60 29.39 20.57
#